data_AF-A0A7C3K8A3-F1
#
_entry.id   AF-A0A7C3K8A3-F1
#
_cell.length_a   1.000
_cell.length_b   1.000
_cell.length_c   1.000
_cell.angle_alpha   90.00
_cell.angle_beta   90.00
_cell.angle_gamma   90.00
#
_symmetry.space_group_name_H-M   'P 1'
#
loop_
_entity.id
_entity.type
_entity.pdbx_description
1 polymer ?
#
loop_
_entity_poly.entity_id
_entity_poly.type
_entity_poly.pdbx_seq_one_letter_code
_entity_poly.pdbx_strand_id
1 'polypeptide(L)'
;MPVVFFILYAIAVWIAVFLIRRRWIALITLALSLAPIGGFSHVCVLFLPFAQSEPAETWLYYVALAYAVVILCVGLVIALRPPRLPPGHCHRCRYDLSGIAGTVCPECGAAIDTSTGAGATAPLDSEHKVKPAAT
;
A
#
# COMPACT_ATOMS: atom_id res chain seq x y z
N MET A 1 2.30 13.09 23.55
CA MET A 1 1.75 11.98 22.73
C MET A 1 2.75 11.57 21.63
N PRO A 2 4.00 11.18 21.96
CA PRO A 2 5.01 10.85 20.95
C PRO A 2 4.59 9.67 20.05
N VAL A 3 3.86 8.70 20.59
CA VAL A 3 3.36 7.52 19.87
C VAL A 3 2.51 7.89 18.65
N VAL A 4 1.64 8.90 18.75
CA VAL A 4 0.75 9.31 17.65
C VAL A 4 1.56 9.84 16.47
N PHE A 5 2.61 10.62 16.73
CA PHE A 5 3.51 11.13 15.69
C PHE A 5 4.21 10.01 14.92
N PHE A 6 4.67 8.97 15.64
CA PHE A 6 5.27 7.80 14.99
C PHE A 6 4.27 7.11 14.06
N ILE A 7 3.05 6.86 14.51
CA ILE A 7 2.01 6.19 13.71
C ILE A 7 1.70 6.98 12.45
N LEU A 8 1.46 8.29 12.57
CA LEU A 8 1.19 9.16 11.42
C LEU A 8 2.38 9.19 10.45
N TYR A 9 3.60 9.21 10.98
CA TYR A 9 4.82 9.13 10.17
C TYR A 9 4.89 7.83 9.36
N ALA A 10 4.65 6.67 9.99
CA ALA A 10 4.65 5.39 9.29
C ALA A 10 3.58 5.33 8.19
N ILE A 11 2.36 5.80 8.48
CA ILE A 11 1.28 5.86 7.50
C ILE A 11 1.68 6.74 6.31
N ALA A 12 2.28 7.91 6.56
CA ALA A 12 2.74 8.80 5.50
C ALA A 12 3.82 8.15 4.62
N VAL A 13 4.79 7.46 5.24
CA VAL A 13 5.84 6.70 4.51
C VAL A 13 5.20 5.60 3.65
N TRP A 14 4.26 4.83 4.18
CA TRP A 14 3.59 3.78 3.42
C TRP A 14 2.73 4.31 2.27
N ILE A 15 2.02 5.42 2.47
CA ILE A 15 1.27 6.11 1.40
C ILE A 15 2.25 6.58 0.32
N ALA A 16 3.37 7.21 0.69
CA ALA A 16 4.37 7.65 -0.28
C ALA A 16 4.94 6.47 -1.09
N VAL A 17 5.29 5.37 -0.42
CA VAL A 17 5.76 4.13 -1.08
C VAL A 17 4.68 3.55 -2.00
N PHE A 18 3.42 3.54 -1.57
CA PHE A 18 2.29 3.06 -2.37
C PHE A 18 2.08 3.89 -3.64
N LEU A 19 2.17 5.22 -3.53
CA LEU A 19 2.02 6.14 -4.66
C LEU A 19 3.20 6.03 -5.65
N ILE A 20 4.41 5.80 -5.13
CA ILE A 20 5.65 5.78 -5.91
C ILE A 20 6.06 4.35 -6.32
N ARG A 21 5.20 3.34 -6.09
CA ARG A 21 5.46 1.89 -6.26
C ARG A 21 6.08 1.45 -7.60
N ARG A 22 6.03 2.29 -8.63
CA ARG A 22 6.40 1.97 -10.02
C ARG A 22 7.85 2.30 -10.38
N ARG A 23 8.64 2.83 -9.45
CA ARG A 23 10.04 3.26 -9.70
C ARG A 23 10.96 2.85 -8.57
N TRP A 24 12.25 2.67 -8.87
CA TRP A 24 13.34 2.52 -7.89
C TRP A 24 13.32 3.60 -6.79
N ILE A 25 12.65 4.72 -7.05
CA ILE A 25 12.36 5.79 -6.10
C ILE A 25 11.65 5.25 -4.84
N ALA A 26 10.78 4.24 -4.92
CA ALA A 26 10.13 3.66 -3.74
C ALA A 26 11.14 3.09 -2.73
N LEU A 27 12.20 2.44 -3.22
CA LEU A 27 13.28 1.93 -2.37
C LEU A 27 14.10 3.07 -1.76
N ILE A 28 14.34 4.14 -2.54
CA ILE A 28 15.04 5.35 -2.05
C ILE A 28 14.21 6.03 -0.96
N THR A 29 12.90 6.19 -1.15
CA THR A 29 12.00 6.78 -0.14
C THR A 29 11.99 5.95 1.14
N LEU A 30 11.96 4.62 1.01
CA LEU A 30 11.99 3.69 2.14
C LEU A 30 13.33 3.73 2.89
N ALA A 31 14.46 3.79 2.19
CA ALA A 31 15.78 3.98 2.80
C ALA A 31 15.91 5.35 3.48
N LEU A 32 15.42 6.42 2.83
CA LEU A 32 15.46 7.78 3.37
C LEU A 32 14.60 7.93 4.64
N SER A 33 13.54 7.13 4.78
CA SER A 33 12.69 7.14 5.97
C SER A 33 13.40 6.65 7.25
N LEU A 34 14.54 5.96 7.13
CA LEU A 34 15.34 5.53 8.28
C LEU A 34 16.13 6.66 8.91
N ALA A 35 16.51 7.68 8.12
CA ALA A 35 17.33 8.80 8.57
C ALA A 35 16.70 9.58 9.75
N PRO A 36 15.41 9.98 9.71
CA PRO A 36 14.79 10.66 10.84
C PRO A 36 14.60 9.77 12.08
N ILE A 37 14.44 8.45 11.92
CA ILE A 37 14.36 7.51 13.07
C ILE A 37 15.71 7.47 13.79
N GLY A 38 16.80 7.31 13.03
CA GLY A 38 18.16 7.32 13.59
C GLY A 38 18.52 8.68 14.18
N GLY A 39 18.21 9.76 13.48
CA GLY A 39 18.45 11.14 13.93
C GLY A 39 17.70 11.48 15.21
N PHE A 40 16.41 11.16 15.29
CA PHE A 40 15.60 11.39 16.49
C PHE A 40 16.13 10.56 17.68
N SER A 41 16.47 9.29 17.46
CA SER A 41 17.03 8.43 18.50
C SER A 41 18.36 9.00 19.03
N HIS A 42 19.24 9.48 18.15
CA HIS A 42 20.51 10.07 18.52
C HIS A 42 20.34 11.41 19.27
N VAL A 43 19.44 12.28 18.81
CA VAL A 43 19.11 13.55 19.49
C VAL A 43 18.52 13.29 20.88
N CYS A 44 17.63 12.31 21.01
CA CYS A 44 17.08 11.93 22.33
C CYS A 44 18.17 11.51 23.31
N VAL A 45 19.17 10.74 22.88
CA VAL A 45 20.29 10.34 23.74
C VAL A 45 21.19 11.52 24.10
N LEU A 46 21.40 12.47 23.20
CA LEU A 46 22.23 13.65 23.48
C LEU A 46 21.55 14.67 24.41
N PHE A 47 20.23 14.84 24.30
CA PHE A 47 19.51 15.92 24.97
C PHE A 47 18.71 15.52 26.20
N LEU A 48 18.37 14.23 26.37
CA LEU A 48 17.70 13.78 27.58
C LEU A 48 18.78 13.48 28.63
N PRO A 49 18.82 14.22 29.76
CA PRO A 49 19.71 13.92 30.86
C PRO A 49 19.19 12.66 31.56
N PHE A 50 19.40 11.50 30.94
CA PHE A 50 19.18 10.22 31.60
C PHE A 50 20.26 10.07 32.66
N ALA A 51 19.84 9.89 33.91
CA ALA A 51 20.73 9.59 35.01
C ALA A 51 21.55 8.34 34.65
N GLN A 52 22.88 8.47 34.69
CA GLN A 52 23.89 7.49 34.21
C GLN A 52 23.80 6.06 34.81
N SER A 53 22.81 5.74 35.64
CA SER A 53 22.78 4.51 36.43
C SER A 53 21.81 3.43 35.97
N GLU A 54 21.06 3.62 34.87
CA GLU A 54 20.06 2.63 34.42
C GLU A 54 20.32 2.16 32.98
N PRO A 55 20.05 0.88 32.63
CA PRO A 55 20.05 0.35 31.25
C PRO A 55 18.95 0.96 30.35
N ALA A 56 18.40 2.11 30.76
CA ALA A 56 17.34 2.86 30.13
C ALA A 56 17.74 3.35 28.71
N GLU A 57 19.02 3.47 28.41
CA GLU A 57 19.44 3.92 27.07
C GLU A 57 19.23 2.84 26.00
N THR A 58 19.38 1.56 26.36
CA THR A 58 19.38 0.48 25.37
C THR A 58 17.97 0.14 24.86
N TRP A 59 16.94 0.22 25.71
CA TRP A 59 15.57 -0.12 25.28
C TRP A 59 15.00 0.86 24.26
N LEU A 60 15.36 2.16 24.35
CA LEU A 60 14.89 3.15 23.38
C LEU A 60 15.39 2.82 21.98
N TYR A 61 16.66 2.40 21.86
CA TYR A 61 17.23 1.92 20.62
C TYR A 61 16.55 0.65 20.11
N TYR A 62 16.24 -0.31 20.98
CA TYR A 62 15.52 -1.52 20.58
C TYR A 62 14.10 -1.22 20.08
N VAL A 63 13.39 -0.30 20.73
CA VAL A 63 12.05 0.12 20.30
C VAL A 63 12.13 0.86 18.96
N ALA A 64 13.06 1.78 18.80
CA ALA A 64 13.27 2.50 17.54
C ALA A 64 13.66 1.54 16.39
N LEU A 65 14.52 0.57 16.67
CA LEU A 65 14.94 -0.45 15.72
C LEU A 65 13.76 -1.36 15.33
N ALA A 66 12.99 -1.86 16.30
CA ALA A 66 11.80 -2.66 16.04
C ALA A 66 10.80 -1.90 15.17
N TYR A 67 10.62 -0.60 15.45
CA TYR A 67 9.76 0.28 14.67
C TYR A 67 10.25 0.46 13.23
N ALA A 68 11.55 0.71 13.04
CA ALA A 68 12.18 0.81 11.73
C ALA A 68 11.99 -0.49 10.93
N VAL A 69 12.20 -1.65 11.55
CA VAL A 69 11.99 -2.96 10.92
C VAL A 69 10.54 -3.12 10.45
N VAL A 70 9.56 -2.76 11.27
CA VAL A 70 8.14 -2.84 10.89
C VAL A 70 7.84 -1.95 9.67
N ILE A 71 8.32 -0.69 9.67
CA ILE A 71 8.13 0.22 8.53
C ILE A 71 8.76 -0.36 7.26
N LEU A 72 9.98 -0.89 7.36
CA LEU A 72 10.71 -1.49 6.25
C LEU A 72 9.98 -2.73 5.71
N CYS A 73 9.59 -3.67 6.57
CA CYS A 73 8.92 -4.89 6.16
C CYS A 73 7.59 -4.60 5.45
N VAL A 74 6.74 -3.75 6.05
CA VAL A 74 5.44 -3.40 5.47
C VAL A 74 5.63 -2.61 4.17
N GLY A 75 6.53 -1.62 4.16
CA GLY A 75 6.83 -0.83 2.97
C GLY A 75 7.41 -1.68 1.84
N LEU A 76 8.26 -2.66 2.14
CA LEU A 76 8.83 -3.58 1.16
C LEU A 76 7.76 -4.49 0.57
N VAL A 77 6.85 -5.03 1.39
CA VAL A 77 5.70 -5.82 0.90
C VAL A 77 4.83 -5.00 -0.04
N ILE A 78 4.58 -3.72 0.28
CA ILE A 78 3.82 -2.81 -0.59
C ILE A 78 4.57 -2.52 -1.90
N ALA A 79 5.88 -2.29 -1.83
CA ALA A 79 6.72 -1.99 -2.99
C ALA A 79 6.86 -3.19 -3.94
N LEU A 80 6.94 -4.41 -3.39
CA LEU A 80 7.09 -5.65 -4.16
C LEU A 80 5.76 -6.19 -4.71
N ARG A 81 4.61 -5.70 -4.21
CA ARG A 81 3.31 -6.13 -4.71
C ARG A 81 3.17 -5.76 -6.19
N PRO A 82 2.98 -6.74 -7.11
CA PRO A 82 2.76 -6.44 -8.51
C PRO A 82 1.51 -5.57 -8.66
N PRO A 83 1.52 -4.57 -9.54
CA PRO A 83 0.34 -3.76 -9.79
C PRO A 83 -0.80 -4.68 -10.23
N ARG A 84 -1.98 -4.51 -9.63
CA ARG A 84 -3.19 -5.14 -10.16
C ARG A 84 -3.32 -4.72 -11.62
N LEU A 85 -3.35 -5.69 -12.53
CA LEU A 85 -3.64 -5.42 -13.92
C LEU A 85 -5.04 -4.79 -13.98
N PRO A 86 -5.22 -3.67 -14.70
CA PRO A 86 -6.56 -3.15 -14.93
C PRO A 86 -7.41 -4.24 -15.63
N PRO A 87 -8.71 -4.30 -15.34
CA PRO A 87 -9.61 -5.21 -16.04
C PRO A 87 -9.51 -4.98 -17.55
N GLY A 88 -9.63 -6.06 -18.33
CA GLY A 88 -9.49 -6.02 -19.78
C GLY A 88 -8.04 -6.14 -20.29
N HIS A 89 -7.07 -6.58 -19.48
CA HIS A 89 -5.73 -6.94 -19.98
C HIS A 89 -5.45 -8.43 -19.77
N CYS A 90 -4.74 -9.05 -20.71
CA CYS A 90 -4.33 -10.46 -20.57
C CYS A 90 -3.38 -10.64 -19.37
N HIS A 91 -3.67 -11.59 -18.48
CA HIS A 91 -2.82 -11.86 -17.31
C HIS A 91 -1.41 -12.37 -17.65
N ARG A 92 -1.23 -12.97 -18.83
CA ARG A 92 0.03 -13.57 -19.26
C ARG A 92 0.92 -12.57 -20.01
N CYS A 93 0.43 -12.00 -21.11
CA CYS A 93 1.23 -11.08 -21.94
C CYS A 93 0.94 -9.59 -21.71
N ARG A 94 -0.06 -9.24 -20.90
CA ARG A 94 -0.52 -7.85 -20.66
C ARG A 94 -1.06 -7.13 -21.90
N TYR A 95 -1.43 -7.85 -22.95
CA TYR A 95 -2.10 -7.27 -24.11
C TYR A 95 -3.47 -6.71 -23.72
N ASP A 96 -3.83 -5.54 -24.27
CA ASP A 96 -5.12 -4.91 -24.03
C ASP A 96 -6.22 -5.64 -24.81
N LEU A 97 -7.19 -6.18 -24.08
CA LEU A 97 -8.32 -6.94 -24.61
C LEU A 97 -9.56 -6.07 -24.80
N SER A 98 -9.47 -4.74 -24.61
CA SER A 98 -10.59 -3.80 -24.62
C SER A 98 -11.38 -3.70 -25.94
N GLY A 99 -11.00 -4.43 -27.00
CA GLY A 99 -11.72 -4.48 -28.28
C GLY A 99 -11.85 -5.87 -28.89
N ILE A 100 -11.55 -6.95 -28.16
CA ILE A 100 -11.55 -8.32 -28.69
C ILE A 100 -12.73 -9.11 -28.13
N ALA A 101 -13.60 -9.60 -29.01
CA ALA A 101 -14.76 -10.43 -28.64
C ALA A 101 -14.42 -11.93 -28.44
N GLY A 102 -13.14 -12.30 -28.52
CA GLY A 102 -12.68 -13.67 -28.39
C GLY A 102 -12.49 -14.13 -26.94
N THR A 103 -12.47 -15.45 -26.74
CA THR A 103 -12.13 -16.09 -25.45
C THR A 103 -10.64 -16.44 -25.35
N VAL A 104 -9.84 -16.09 -26.36
CA VAL A 104 -8.41 -16.43 -26.44
C VAL A 104 -7.62 -15.18 -26.82
N CYS A 105 -6.53 -14.92 -26.10
CA CYS A 105 -5.63 -13.82 -26.43
C CYS A 105 -4.89 -14.12 -27.75
N PRO A 106 -4.92 -13.22 -28.75
CA PRO A 106 -4.29 -13.46 -30.05
C PRO A 106 -2.76 -13.52 -29.98
N GLU A 107 -2.14 -12.86 -29.01
CA GLU A 107 -0.67 -12.82 -28.86
C GLU A 107 -0.11 -14.09 -28.21
N CYS A 108 -0.76 -14.58 -27.16
CA CYS A 108 -0.20 -15.66 -26.34
C CYS A 108 -1.03 -16.94 -26.30
N GLY A 109 -2.20 -16.96 -26.93
CA GLY A 109 -3.11 -18.11 -26.94
C GLY A 109 -3.72 -18.44 -25.58
N ALA A 110 -3.52 -17.63 -24.55
CA ALA A 110 -4.11 -17.86 -23.24
C ALA A 110 -5.62 -17.64 -23.28
N ALA A 111 -6.39 -18.53 -22.64
CA ALA A 111 -7.82 -18.34 -22.44
C ALA A 111 -8.09 -17.08 -21.58
N ILE A 112 -9.11 -16.32 -21.96
CA ILE A 112 -9.58 -15.14 -21.27
C ILE A 112 -10.71 -15.62 -20.36
N ASP A 113 -10.47 -15.63 -19.04
CA ASP A 113 -11.48 -15.99 -18.05
C ASP A 113 -12.56 -14.91 -17.98
N THR A 114 -13.60 -15.05 -18.80
CA THR A 114 -14.76 -14.14 -18.86
C THR A 114 -15.55 -14.06 -17.55
N SER A 115 -15.34 -15.01 -16.62
CA SER A 115 -15.96 -15.01 -15.29
C SER A 115 -15.53 -13.86 -14.38
N THR A 116 -14.43 -13.17 -14.70
CA THR A 116 -13.88 -12.11 -13.82
C THR A 116 -14.38 -10.70 -14.19
N GLY A 117 -15.11 -10.54 -15.30
CA GLY A 117 -15.60 -9.25 -15.80
C GLY A 117 -17.00 -8.82 -15.34
N ALA A 118 -17.80 -9.72 -14.78
CA ALA A 118 -19.21 -9.46 -14.43
C ALA A 118 -19.40 -8.73 -13.07
N GLY A 119 -18.46 -7.84 -12.70
CA GLY A 119 -18.46 -7.17 -11.40
C GLY A 119 -18.94 -5.71 -11.38
N ALA A 120 -19.36 -5.12 -12.50
CA ALA A 120 -19.60 -3.66 -12.54
C ALA A 120 -20.83 -3.18 -13.33
N THR A 121 -21.85 -4.03 -13.46
CA THR A 121 -23.22 -3.55 -13.68
C THR A 121 -24.13 -4.39 -12.80
N ALA A 122 -24.17 -4.05 -11.50
CA ALA A 122 -25.33 -4.39 -10.70
C ALA A 122 -26.56 -3.84 -11.45
N PRO A 123 -27.56 -4.67 -11.79
CA PRO A 123 -28.83 -4.16 -12.29
C PRO A 123 -29.37 -3.23 -11.20
N LEU A 124 -29.51 -1.95 -11.51
CA LEU A 124 -30.42 -1.09 -10.76
C LEU A 124 -31.81 -1.67 -11.03
N ASP A 125 -32.27 -2.52 -10.13
CA ASP A 125 -33.67 -2.95 -10.07
C ASP A 125 -34.54 -1.70 -9.99
N SER A 126 -35.05 -1.33 -11.16
CA SER A 126 -36.08 -0.34 -11.36
C SER A 126 -37.40 -0.91 -10.84
N GLU A 127 -37.57 -0.93 -9.52
CA GLU A 127 -38.88 -1.18 -8.90
C GLU A 127 -39.35 0.08 -8.16
N HIS A 128 -39.49 1.19 -8.90
CA HIS A 128 -40.28 2.33 -8.43
C HIS A 128 -41.76 2.06 -8.73
N LYS A 129 -42.40 1.39 -7.77
CA LYS A 129 -43.82 1.08 -7.72
C LYS A 129 -44.66 2.37 -7.71
N VAL A 130 -45.23 2.74 -8.86
CA VAL A 130 -46.22 3.83 -8.97
C VAL A 130 -47.48 3.44 -8.19
N LYS A 131 -47.77 4.17 -7.12
CA LYS A 131 -48.98 4.01 -6.31
C LYS A 131 -50.16 4.69 -7.02
N PRO A 132 -51.27 3.97 -7.34
CA PRO A 132 -52.42 4.61 -7.98
C PRO A 132 -53.14 5.53 -6.99
N ALA A 133 -53.56 6.70 -7.50
CA ALA A 133 -54.34 7.69 -6.77
C ALA A 133 -55.75 7.15 -6.51
N ALA A 134 -56.16 7.14 -5.24
CA ALA A 134 -57.53 6.83 -4.85
C ALA A 134 -58.46 7.99 -5.23
N THR A 135 -59.59 7.63 -5.84
CA THR A 135 -60.70 8.50 -6.24
C THR A 135 -61.70 8.64 -5.09
#